data_AF-A0A945Q1U2-F1
#
_entry.id   AF-A0A945Q1U2-F1
#
_cell.length_a   1.000
_cell.length_b   1.000
_cell.length_c   1.000
_cell.angle_alpha   90.00
_cell.angle_beta   90.00
_cell.angle_gamma   90.00
#
_symmetry.space_group_name_H-M   'P 1'
#
loop_
_entity.id
_entity.type
_entity.pdbx_description
1 polymer ?
#
loop_
_entity_poly.entity_id
_entity_poly.type
_entity_poly.pdbx_seq_one_letter_code
_entity_poly.pdbx_strand_id
1 'polypeptide(L)'
;MKTDLDDPSVATRMARWAWVWVPLALLLTGVGWALTSPVGSSPDDDYHLSSIWCSAGESRGGCLVSGADSVQGADGVARVPANVLQASECFRYNSSVNAECTLKVAKNESLVATSHLNQVKNLYPTGYYGLMSLLVSENVERSVLAMRLLNVAIASLLLALLLRIVPRGVAFATSAALVVSFMPMGLFLLPSTNPSGWVSSGILLFWGFSLALLHQRSWRSLRTWLMAGGAAAAVAMAVSARVDAAAYVVVTCVVVFLLAGWRNARANIGSSMFVVILGIVGAYSYLSFPT
;
A
#
# COMPACT_ATOMS: atom_id res chain seq x y z
N MET A 1 13.10 -42.43 5.61
CA MET A 1 12.47 -41.67 4.50
C MET A 1 13.22 -40.35 4.43
N LYS A 2 14.22 -40.26 3.54
CA LYS A 2 14.97 -39.01 3.31
C LYS A 2 14.04 -38.11 2.50
N THR A 3 13.57 -37.02 3.08
CA THR A 3 12.78 -36.03 2.34
C THR A 3 13.70 -35.34 1.34
N ASP A 4 13.22 -35.05 0.13
CA ASP A 4 13.98 -34.35 -0.93
C ASP A 4 14.57 -32.99 -0.48
N LEU A 5 14.17 -32.50 0.69
CA LEU A 5 14.71 -31.32 1.38
C LEU A 5 16.14 -31.51 1.92
N ASP A 6 16.62 -32.74 2.07
CA ASP A 6 17.99 -33.04 2.55
C ASP A 6 19.04 -33.07 1.42
N ASP A 7 18.62 -32.89 0.16
CA ASP A 7 19.55 -32.78 -0.96
C ASP A 7 20.08 -31.32 -1.06
N PRO A 8 21.38 -31.08 -0.80
CA PRO A 8 21.97 -29.75 -0.90
C PRO A 8 21.80 -29.12 -2.29
N SER A 9 21.55 -29.92 -3.34
CA SER A 9 21.28 -29.47 -4.71
C SER A 9 19.89 -28.83 -4.88
N VAL A 10 18.91 -29.26 -4.07
CA VAL A 10 17.53 -28.74 -4.10
C VAL A 10 17.44 -27.47 -3.26
N ALA A 11 18.04 -27.46 -2.06
CA ALA A 11 18.11 -26.28 -1.20
C ALA A 11 18.83 -25.09 -1.89
N THR A 12 19.94 -25.35 -2.60
CA THR A 12 20.64 -24.31 -3.38
C THR A 12 19.84 -23.84 -4.59
N ARG A 13 19.05 -24.70 -5.24
CA ARG A 13 18.11 -24.30 -6.31
C ARG A 13 16.98 -23.42 -5.79
N MET A 14 16.35 -23.80 -4.69
CA MET A 14 15.26 -23.01 -4.09
C MET A 14 15.75 -21.63 -3.64
N ALA A 15 16.94 -21.56 -3.03
CA ALA A 15 17.57 -20.30 -2.68
C ALA A 15 17.88 -19.40 -3.89
N ARG A 16 18.16 -19.97 -5.08
CA ARG A 16 18.39 -19.22 -6.33
C ARG A 16 17.12 -18.60 -6.91
N TRP A 17 15.95 -19.19 -6.64
CA TRP A 17 14.65 -18.73 -7.14
C TRP A 17 13.78 -18.06 -6.06
N ALA A 18 14.36 -17.73 -4.91
CA ALA A 18 13.65 -17.04 -3.82
C ALA A 18 13.00 -15.73 -4.27
N TRP A 19 13.62 -15.02 -5.22
CA TRP A 19 13.07 -13.79 -5.82
C TRP A 19 11.80 -14.00 -6.66
N VAL A 20 11.45 -15.25 -6.98
CA VAL A 20 10.18 -15.64 -7.63
C VAL A 20 9.22 -16.23 -6.60
N TRP A 21 9.69 -17.20 -5.81
CA TRP A 21 8.80 -17.95 -4.92
C TRP A 21 8.26 -17.13 -3.75
N VAL A 22 9.07 -16.26 -3.14
CA VAL A 22 8.62 -15.44 -2.00
C VAL A 22 7.57 -14.41 -2.42
N PRO A 23 7.76 -13.62 -3.51
CA PRO A 23 6.72 -12.72 -3.97
C PRO A 23 5.50 -13.43 -4.53
N LEU A 24 5.67 -14.59 -5.18
CA LEU A 24 4.53 -15.38 -5.64
C LEU A 24 3.69 -15.89 -4.46
N ALA A 25 4.33 -16.34 -3.37
CA ALA A 25 3.63 -16.73 -2.16
C ALA A 25 2.86 -15.56 -1.53
N LEU A 26 3.47 -14.37 -1.48
CA LEU A 26 2.79 -13.15 -1.01
C LEU A 26 1.59 -12.82 -1.91
N LEU A 27 1.76 -12.90 -3.23
CA LEU A 27 0.71 -12.62 -4.21
C LEU A 27 -0.47 -13.59 -4.04
N LEU A 28 -0.22 -14.90 -4.03
CA LEU A 28 -1.27 -15.90 -3.89
C LEU A 28 -2.00 -15.80 -2.55
N THR A 29 -1.25 -15.54 -1.47
CA THR A 29 -1.84 -15.33 -0.14
C THR A 29 -2.73 -14.10 -0.14
N GLY A 30 -2.25 -12.98 -0.68
CA GLY A 30 -3.01 -11.73 -0.75
C GLY A 30 -4.22 -11.82 -1.69
N VAL A 31 -4.13 -12.55 -2.80
CA VAL A 31 -5.27 -12.85 -3.69
C VAL A 31 -6.33 -13.66 -2.94
N GLY A 32 -5.92 -14.70 -2.21
CA GLY A 32 -6.83 -15.49 -1.37
C GLY A 32 -7.54 -14.62 -0.32
N TRP A 33 -6.81 -13.71 0.32
CA TRP A 33 -7.39 -12.75 1.26
C TRP A 33 -8.35 -11.76 0.60
N ALA A 34 -7.98 -11.23 -0.57
CA ALA A 34 -8.78 -10.26 -1.31
C ALA A 34 -10.13 -10.84 -1.74
N LEU A 35 -10.14 -12.11 -2.16
CA LEU A 35 -11.33 -12.84 -2.60
C LEU A 35 -12.25 -13.27 -1.46
N THR A 36 -11.70 -13.58 -0.29
CA THR A 36 -12.47 -14.08 0.86
C THR A 36 -12.95 -12.97 1.79
N SER A 37 -12.35 -11.77 1.71
CA SER A 37 -12.75 -10.62 2.50
C SER A 37 -13.96 -9.90 1.86
N PRO A 38 -15.09 -9.69 2.55
CA PRO A 38 -16.21 -8.95 1.96
C PRO A 38 -15.86 -7.47 1.75
N VAL A 39 -16.63 -6.78 0.92
CA VAL A 39 -16.58 -5.31 0.83
C VAL A 39 -16.92 -4.72 2.21
N GLY A 40 -16.20 -3.68 2.63
CA GLY A 40 -16.43 -3.04 3.93
C GLY A 40 -15.64 -3.65 5.10
N SER A 41 -14.82 -4.68 4.87
CA SER A 41 -14.15 -5.41 5.96
C SER A 41 -12.89 -4.76 6.50
N SER A 42 -12.23 -3.91 5.72
CA SER A 42 -11.03 -3.23 6.19
C SER A 42 -11.39 -2.18 7.25
N PRO A 43 -10.45 -1.82 8.16
CA PRO A 43 -10.71 -0.72 9.09
C PRO A 43 -11.03 0.55 8.31
N ASP A 44 -12.11 1.21 8.72
CA ASP A 44 -12.65 2.44 8.11
C ASP A 44 -12.86 2.34 6.59
N ASP A 45 -13.23 1.16 6.08
CA ASP A 45 -13.49 0.96 4.65
C ASP A 45 -14.61 1.90 4.14
N ASP A 46 -15.60 2.22 4.97
CA ASP A 46 -16.66 3.16 4.63
C ASP A 46 -16.09 4.57 4.32
N TYR A 47 -15.10 5.02 5.07
CA TYR A 47 -14.37 6.26 4.80
C TYR A 47 -13.50 6.15 3.54
N HIS A 48 -12.68 5.10 3.46
CA HIS A 48 -11.70 4.96 2.38
C HIS A 48 -12.37 4.71 1.03
N LEU A 49 -13.38 3.85 0.96
CA LEU A 49 -14.13 3.59 -0.26
C LEU A 49 -14.92 4.83 -0.70
N SER A 50 -15.60 5.54 0.21
CA SER A 50 -16.28 6.80 -0.13
C SER A 50 -15.30 7.83 -0.69
N SER A 51 -14.10 7.91 -0.11
CA SER A 51 -13.04 8.80 -0.59
C SER A 51 -12.54 8.41 -1.99
N ILE A 52 -12.33 7.12 -2.26
CA ILE A 52 -11.93 6.60 -3.57
C ILE A 52 -12.99 6.92 -4.63
N TRP A 53 -14.27 6.66 -4.32
CA TRP A 53 -15.38 6.91 -5.24
C TRP A 53 -15.50 8.38 -5.60
N CYS A 54 -15.40 9.28 -4.62
CA CYS A 54 -15.48 10.71 -4.87
C CYS A 54 -14.17 11.31 -5.43
N SER A 55 -13.08 10.54 -5.50
CA SER A 55 -11.87 10.90 -6.24
C SER A 55 -11.94 10.56 -7.73
N ALA A 56 -12.95 9.82 -8.18
CA ALA A 56 -13.13 9.43 -9.59
C ALA A 56 -13.76 10.55 -10.45
N GLY A 57 -14.29 11.59 -9.81
CA GLY A 57 -15.13 12.61 -10.44
C GLY A 57 -16.57 12.11 -10.67
N GLU A 58 -17.47 13.03 -10.99
CA GLU A 58 -18.92 12.74 -11.08
C GLU A 58 -19.29 11.77 -12.21
N SER A 59 -18.46 11.70 -13.26
CA SER A 59 -18.71 10.90 -14.45
C SER A 59 -18.30 9.43 -14.32
N ARG A 60 -17.63 9.02 -13.23
CA ARG A 60 -17.16 7.65 -13.02
C ARG A 60 -17.59 7.11 -11.67
N GLY A 61 -18.64 6.29 -11.65
CA GLY A 61 -18.95 5.42 -10.52
C GLY A 61 -19.95 5.94 -9.48
N GLY A 62 -20.64 7.04 -9.75
CA GLY A 62 -21.82 7.42 -8.96
C GLY A 62 -21.51 8.10 -7.63
N CYS A 63 -20.39 8.86 -7.52
CA CYS A 63 -20.30 9.87 -6.47
C CYS A 63 -20.88 11.21 -6.96
N LEU A 64 -21.87 11.74 -6.26
CA LEU A 64 -22.41 13.09 -6.46
C LEU A 64 -21.93 13.99 -5.32
N VAL A 65 -21.12 15.00 -5.61
CA VAL A 65 -20.61 15.96 -4.62
C VAL A 65 -21.45 17.24 -4.69
N SER A 66 -21.87 17.81 -3.54
CA SER A 66 -22.55 19.10 -3.53
C SER A 66 -21.70 20.17 -4.21
N GLY A 67 -22.21 20.74 -5.32
CA GLY A 67 -21.52 21.73 -6.15
C GLY A 67 -21.82 21.62 -7.65
N ALA A 68 -22.20 20.42 -8.13
CA ALA A 68 -22.73 20.23 -9.48
C ALA A 68 -24.18 19.71 -9.41
N ASP A 69 -25.10 20.65 -9.64
CA ASP A 69 -26.48 20.46 -10.09
C ASP A 69 -27.42 19.44 -9.40
N SER A 70 -27.08 18.81 -8.27
CA SER A 70 -27.95 17.71 -7.78
C SER A 70 -28.00 17.42 -6.28
N VAL A 71 -27.66 18.37 -5.39
CA VAL A 71 -28.08 18.26 -3.98
C VAL A 71 -28.48 19.62 -3.42
N GLN A 72 -29.79 19.82 -3.20
CA GLN A 72 -30.26 20.74 -2.17
C GLN A 72 -29.84 20.15 -0.82
N GLY A 73 -28.68 20.54 -0.29
CA GLY A 73 -28.21 20.03 0.99
C GLY A 73 -26.73 20.29 1.24
N ALA A 74 -26.48 21.13 2.25
CA ALA A 74 -25.26 21.39 3.02
C ALA A 74 -23.90 21.08 2.36
N ASP A 75 -23.03 22.10 2.33
CA ASP A 75 -21.60 21.95 2.05
C ASP A 75 -21.00 20.76 2.83
N GLY A 76 -20.19 19.93 2.17
CA GLY A 76 -19.51 18.80 2.81
C GLY A 76 -20.32 17.49 2.87
N VAL A 77 -21.32 17.32 2.01
CA VAL A 77 -22.04 16.04 1.83
C VAL A 77 -21.87 15.53 0.40
N ALA A 78 -21.54 14.25 0.26
CA ALA A 78 -21.51 13.53 -1.01
C ALA A 78 -22.51 12.37 -0.99
N ARG A 79 -22.97 11.92 -2.16
CA ARG A 79 -23.78 10.70 -2.29
C ARG A 79 -22.97 9.63 -2.99
N VAL A 80 -22.85 8.44 -2.40
CA VAL A 80 -22.11 7.28 -2.93
C VAL A 80 -23.00 6.05 -2.96
N PRO A 81 -22.67 4.99 -3.73
CA PRO A 81 -23.44 3.75 -3.71
C PRO A 81 -23.61 3.17 -2.30
N ALA A 82 -24.79 2.65 -1.96
CA ALA A 82 -25.06 2.09 -0.64
C ALA A 82 -24.02 1.03 -0.21
N ASN A 83 -23.57 0.18 -1.13
CA ASN A 83 -22.56 -0.85 -0.88
C ASN A 83 -21.17 -0.28 -0.52
N VAL A 84 -20.84 0.94 -0.93
CA VAL A 84 -19.58 1.62 -0.57
C VAL A 84 -19.56 2.02 0.90
N LEU A 85 -20.71 2.43 1.44
CA LEU A 85 -20.84 2.97 2.79
C LEU A 85 -21.34 1.92 3.81
N GLN A 86 -22.47 1.28 3.50
CA GLN A 86 -23.26 0.50 4.45
C GLN A 86 -22.80 -0.96 4.58
N ALA A 87 -21.95 -1.46 3.66
CA ALA A 87 -21.45 -2.83 3.74
C ALA A 87 -20.65 -3.10 5.03
N SER A 88 -19.92 -2.10 5.51
CA SER A 88 -19.16 -2.20 6.77
C SER A 88 -20.08 -2.29 8.00
N GLU A 89 -21.20 -1.55 8.02
CA GLU A 89 -22.14 -1.48 9.15
C GLU A 89 -22.75 -2.84 9.50
N CYS A 90 -22.77 -3.73 8.51
CA CYS A 90 -23.33 -5.05 8.57
C CYS A 90 -22.73 -5.95 9.66
N PHE A 91 -21.41 -5.94 9.80
CA PHE A 91 -20.66 -6.79 10.73
C PHE A 91 -19.71 -6.00 11.64
N ARG A 92 -19.58 -4.68 11.43
CA ARG A 92 -18.70 -3.82 12.22
C ARG A 92 -19.05 -3.91 13.70
N TYR A 93 -18.04 -4.23 14.52
CA TYR A 93 -18.13 -4.41 15.97
C TYR A 93 -19.12 -5.49 16.44
N ASN A 94 -19.55 -6.40 15.57
CA ASN A 94 -20.46 -7.49 15.93
C ASN A 94 -19.94 -8.84 15.40
N SER A 95 -19.22 -9.56 16.26
CA SER A 95 -18.68 -10.89 15.93
C SER A 95 -19.73 -11.99 15.76
N SER A 96 -21.00 -11.74 16.13
CA SER A 96 -22.09 -12.70 15.99
C SER A 96 -22.73 -12.66 14.59
N VAL A 97 -22.39 -11.68 13.76
CA VAL A 97 -22.94 -11.52 12.40
C VAL A 97 -21.85 -11.86 11.39
N ASN A 98 -22.17 -12.79 10.49
CA ASN A 98 -21.28 -13.13 9.38
C ASN A 98 -21.48 -12.15 8.20
N ALA A 99 -20.59 -12.24 7.21
CA ALA A 99 -20.63 -11.36 6.05
C ALA A 99 -21.84 -11.57 5.11
N GLU A 100 -22.72 -12.54 5.35
CA GLU A 100 -23.88 -12.81 4.49
C GLU A 100 -24.85 -11.62 4.43
N CYS A 101 -24.90 -10.83 5.50
CA CYS A 101 -25.77 -9.67 5.58
C CYS A 101 -25.43 -8.61 4.49
N THR A 102 -24.19 -8.59 3.97
CA THR A 102 -23.78 -7.64 2.92
C THR A 102 -24.44 -7.93 1.58
N LEU A 103 -24.92 -9.17 1.35
CA LEU A 103 -25.57 -9.57 0.10
C LEU A 103 -26.82 -8.74 -0.23
N LYS A 104 -27.52 -8.22 0.78
CA LYS A 104 -28.66 -7.32 0.58
C LYS A 104 -28.20 -5.93 0.15
N VAL A 105 -27.14 -5.42 0.77
CA VAL A 105 -26.55 -4.10 0.46
C VAL A 105 -25.87 -4.13 -0.91
N ALA A 106 -25.24 -5.25 -1.29
CA ALA A 106 -24.60 -5.44 -2.58
C ALA A 106 -25.56 -5.31 -3.77
N LYS A 107 -26.85 -5.64 -3.57
CA LYS A 107 -27.92 -5.48 -4.57
C LYS A 107 -28.55 -4.09 -4.56
N ASN A 108 -28.18 -3.23 -3.61
CA ASN A 108 -28.73 -1.90 -3.49
C ASN A 108 -27.88 -0.91 -4.29
N GLU A 109 -28.38 -0.49 -5.44
CA GLU A 109 -27.74 0.47 -6.33
C GLU A 109 -28.07 1.93 -5.99
N SER A 110 -28.85 2.19 -4.91
CA SER A 110 -29.19 3.55 -4.50
C SER A 110 -27.97 4.33 -3.99
N LEU A 111 -28.02 5.64 -4.20
CA LEU A 111 -27.01 6.56 -3.67
C LEU A 111 -27.42 7.08 -2.30
N VAL A 112 -26.54 6.91 -1.31
CA VAL A 112 -26.72 7.31 0.08
C VAL A 112 -25.80 8.48 0.42
N ALA A 113 -26.31 9.43 1.21
CA ALA A 113 -25.55 10.62 1.59
C ALA A 113 -24.55 10.30 2.71
N THR A 114 -23.36 10.88 2.62
CA THR A 114 -22.30 10.77 3.62
C THR A 114 -21.42 12.02 3.66
N SER A 115 -20.92 12.34 4.86
CA SER A 115 -19.83 13.31 5.09
C SER A 115 -18.56 12.61 5.58
N HIS A 116 -18.56 11.28 5.62
CA HIS A 116 -17.45 10.44 6.05
C HIS A 116 -16.54 10.10 4.86
N LEU A 117 -15.80 11.11 4.38
CA LEU A 117 -14.86 10.98 3.26
C LEU A 117 -13.75 12.04 3.33
N ASN A 118 -12.65 11.79 2.62
CA ASN A 118 -11.43 12.58 2.69
C ASN A 118 -11.54 13.95 2.05
N GLN A 119 -12.39 14.11 1.04
CA GLN A 119 -12.65 15.39 0.38
C GLN A 119 -13.29 16.40 1.34
N VAL A 120 -13.95 15.92 2.39
CA VAL A 120 -14.59 16.74 3.42
C VAL A 120 -13.70 16.86 4.66
N LYS A 121 -13.13 15.75 5.13
CA LYS A 121 -12.37 15.71 6.39
C LYS A 121 -10.88 16.05 6.24
N ASN A 122 -10.33 15.94 5.03
CA ASN A 122 -8.93 16.19 4.69
C ASN A 122 -7.91 15.52 5.64
N LEU A 123 -8.17 14.28 6.06
CA LEU A 123 -7.31 13.57 7.04
C LEU A 123 -6.11 12.87 6.41
N TYR A 124 -6.15 12.63 5.09
CA TYR A 124 -5.15 11.87 4.36
C TYR A 124 -4.72 12.58 3.08
N PRO A 125 -3.48 12.35 2.61
CA PRO A 125 -3.07 12.71 1.24
C PRO A 125 -3.97 12.03 0.19
N THR A 126 -4.14 12.67 -0.96
CA THR A 126 -5.11 12.25 -1.98
C THR A 126 -4.56 11.24 -2.99
N GLY A 127 -3.26 10.99 -3.01
CA GLY A 127 -2.63 10.21 -4.08
C GLY A 127 -3.05 8.74 -4.11
N TYR A 128 -3.18 8.08 -2.95
CA TYR A 128 -3.72 6.71 -2.88
C TYR A 128 -5.16 6.63 -3.42
N TYR A 129 -6.04 7.54 -2.97
CA TYR A 129 -7.43 7.56 -3.42
C TYR A 129 -7.55 7.90 -4.91
N GLY A 130 -6.71 8.82 -5.41
CA GLY A 130 -6.66 9.18 -6.83
C GLY A 130 -6.18 8.06 -7.73
N LEU A 131 -5.24 7.21 -7.29
CA LEU A 131 -4.86 6.04 -8.08
C LEU A 131 -5.97 4.98 -8.06
N MET A 132 -6.52 4.69 -6.89
CA MET A 132 -7.57 3.68 -6.75
C MET A 132 -8.85 4.08 -7.49
N SER A 133 -9.14 5.38 -7.59
CA SER A 133 -10.33 5.89 -8.28
C SER A 133 -10.34 5.55 -9.77
N LEU A 134 -9.17 5.27 -10.37
CA LEU A 134 -9.07 4.78 -11.76
C LEU A 134 -9.71 3.41 -11.98
N LEU A 135 -9.91 2.63 -10.91
CA LEU A 135 -10.50 1.29 -10.93
C LEU A 135 -11.99 1.28 -10.57
N VAL A 136 -12.57 2.47 -10.33
CA VAL A 136 -13.99 2.61 -10.02
C VAL A 136 -14.83 2.33 -11.27
N SER A 137 -15.88 1.53 -11.08
CA SER A 137 -16.87 1.13 -12.07
C SER A 137 -18.25 1.09 -11.42
N GLU A 138 -19.29 0.82 -12.21
CA GLU A 138 -20.65 0.64 -11.69
C GLU A 138 -20.77 -0.53 -10.70
N ASN A 139 -19.92 -1.56 -10.86
CA ASN A 139 -19.91 -2.71 -9.97
C ASN A 139 -18.90 -2.53 -8.84
N VAL A 140 -19.42 -2.23 -7.64
CA VAL A 140 -18.62 -1.99 -6.43
C VAL A 140 -17.71 -3.18 -6.09
N GLU A 141 -18.22 -4.40 -6.13
CA GLU A 141 -17.45 -5.60 -5.77
C GLU A 141 -16.26 -5.82 -6.70
N ARG A 142 -16.47 -5.68 -8.02
CA ARG A 142 -15.40 -5.79 -9.03
C ARG A 142 -14.35 -4.71 -8.85
N SER A 143 -14.78 -3.47 -8.57
CA SER A 143 -13.87 -2.35 -8.32
C SER A 143 -13.03 -2.57 -7.07
N VAL A 144 -13.65 -2.96 -5.95
CA VAL A 144 -12.92 -3.25 -4.70
C VAL A 144 -11.94 -4.41 -4.91
N LEU A 145 -12.36 -5.50 -5.57
CA LEU A 145 -11.46 -6.60 -5.86
C LEU A 145 -10.28 -6.15 -6.73
N ALA A 146 -10.52 -5.36 -7.78
CA ALA A 146 -9.44 -4.83 -8.63
C ALA A 146 -8.44 -3.97 -7.84
N MET A 147 -8.93 -3.11 -6.94
CA MET A 147 -8.07 -2.27 -6.06
C MET A 147 -7.20 -3.14 -5.14
N ARG A 148 -7.81 -4.15 -4.51
CA ARG A 148 -7.10 -5.08 -3.62
C ARG A 148 -6.04 -5.89 -4.37
N LEU A 149 -6.37 -6.38 -5.55
CA LEU A 149 -5.43 -7.11 -6.41
C LEU A 149 -4.27 -6.21 -6.87
N LEU A 150 -4.55 -4.95 -7.21
CA LEU A 150 -3.51 -3.98 -7.56
C LEU A 150 -2.55 -3.75 -6.39
N ASN A 151 -3.07 -3.60 -5.16
CA ASN A 151 -2.25 -3.39 -3.98
C ASN A 151 -1.26 -4.53 -3.74
N VAL A 152 -1.74 -5.78 -3.76
CA VAL A 152 -0.86 -6.94 -3.58
C VAL A 152 0.09 -7.12 -4.76
N ALA A 153 -0.35 -6.84 -5.99
CA ALA A 153 0.51 -6.92 -7.17
C ALA A 153 1.68 -5.94 -7.07
N ILE A 154 1.43 -4.67 -6.72
CA ILE A 154 2.50 -3.67 -6.55
C ILE A 154 3.48 -4.10 -5.45
N ALA A 155 2.98 -4.50 -4.28
CA ALA A 155 3.83 -4.94 -3.17
C ALA A 155 4.68 -6.16 -3.55
N SER A 156 4.08 -7.14 -4.24
CA SER A 156 4.77 -8.35 -4.69
C SER A 156 5.80 -8.05 -5.78
N LEU A 157 5.49 -7.18 -6.74
CA LEU A 157 6.43 -6.78 -7.80
C LEU A 157 7.65 -6.04 -7.23
N LEU A 158 7.45 -5.12 -6.30
CA LEU A 158 8.55 -4.42 -5.65
C LEU A 158 9.37 -5.35 -4.76
N LEU A 159 8.74 -6.30 -4.05
CA LEU A 159 9.46 -7.33 -3.30
C LEU A 159 10.28 -8.23 -4.23
N ALA A 160 9.73 -8.65 -5.37
CA ALA A 160 10.45 -9.42 -6.38
C ALA A 160 11.68 -8.67 -6.91
N LEU A 161 11.50 -7.40 -7.24
CA LEU A 161 12.58 -6.52 -7.65
C LEU A 161 13.67 -6.44 -6.57
N LEU A 162 13.28 -6.19 -5.32
CA LEU A 162 14.18 -6.11 -4.17
C LEU A 162 14.99 -7.42 -4.04
N LEU A 163 14.32 -8.56 -3.95
CA LEU A 163 14.97 -9.87 -3.81
C LEU A 163 15.90 -10.21 -4.98
N ARG A 164 15.61 -9.70 -6.18
CA ARG A 164 16.41 -9.95 -7.39
C ARG A 164 17.67 -9.10 -7.44
N ILE A 165 17.64 -7.86 -6.93
CA ILE A 165 18.71 -6.87 -7.13
C ILE A 165 19.46 -6.50 -5.86
N VAL A 166 18.90 -6.69 -4.67
CA VAL A 166 19.55 -6.28 -3.41
C VAL A 166 20.48 -7.39 -2.89
N PRO A 167 21.59 -7.08 -2.18
CA PRO A 167 22.44 -8.09 -1.55
C PRO A 167 21.65 -9.07 -0.67
N ARG A 168 22.03 -10.36 -0.69
CA ARG A 168 21.28 -11.45 -0.03
C ARG A 168 21.01 -11.19 1.45
N GLY A 169 21.94 -10.59 2.18
CA GLY A 169 21.75 -10.25 3.61
C GLY A 169 20.62 -9.24 3.84
N VAL A 170 20.59 -8.16 3.04
CA VAL A 170 19.53 -7.14 3.12
C VAL A 170 18.20 -7.69 2.62
N ALA A 171 18.21 -8.47 1.54
CA ALA A 171 17.04 -9.15 1.01
C ALA A 171 16.40 -10.09 2.05
N PHE A 172 17.21 -10.93 2.69
CA PHE A 172 16.76 -11.83 3.76
C PHE A 172 16.19 -11.05 4.95
N ALA A 173 16.91 -10.03 5.43
CA ALA A 173 16.45 -9.21 6.55
C ALA A 173 15.13 -8.48 6.24
N THR A 174 14.94 -8.01 5.00
CA THR A 174 13.68 -7.37 4.57
C THR A 174 12.53 -8.37 4.57
N SER A 175 12.74 -9.57 4.02
CA SER A 175 11.71 -10.63 4.03
C SER A 175 11.38 -11.13 5.43
N ALA A 176 12.38 -11.26 6.30
CA ALA A 176 12.15 -11.62 7.70
C ALA A 176 11.33 -10.54 8.42
N ALA A 177 11.68 -9.26 8.23
CA ALA A 177 10.92 -8.15 8.78
C ALA A 177 9.48 -8.09 8.24
N LEU A 178 9.26 -8.40 6.96
CA LEU A 178 7.93 -8.56 6.38
C LEU A 178 7.12 -9.61 7.16
N VAL A 179 7.66 -10.83 7.27
CA VAL A 179 6.94 -11.95 7.90
C VAL A 179 6.65 -11.67 9.38
N VAL A 180 7.61 -11.11 10.12
CA VAL A 180 7.47 -10.85 11.56
C VAL A 180 6.52 -9.69 11.82
N SER A 181 6.61 -8.61 11.04
CA SER A 181 5.87 -7.37 11.34
C SER A 181 4.47 -7.36 10.74
N PHE A 182 4.21 -8.13 9.68
CA PHE A 182 2.93 -8.11 8.97
C PHE A 182 1.94 -9.15 9.51
N MET A 183 2.35 -10.04 10.41
CA MET A 183 1.45 -11.04 10.98
C MET A 183 0.73 -10.51 12.23
N PRO A 184 -0.61 -10.58 12.32
CA PRO A 184 -1.58 -10.89 11.26
C PRO A 184 -2.05 -9.65 10.46
N MET A 185 -1.95 -8.46 11.05
CA MET A 185 -2.62 -7.26 10.55
C MET A 185 -2.07 -6.76 9.21
N GLY A 186 -0.76 -6.80 8.99
CA GLY A 186 -0.17 -6.38 7.72
C GLY A 186 -0.59 -7.26 6.53
N LEU A 187 -0.77 -8.56 6.74
CA LEU A 187 -1.32 -9.45 5.70
C LEU A 187 -2.78 -9.14 5.34
N PHE A 188 -3.54 -8.60 6.28
CA PHE A 188 -4.90 -8.14 6.00
C PHE A 188 -4.91 -6.79 5.29
N LEU A 189 -4.06 -5.85 5.73
CA LEU A 189 -4.02 -4.49 5.18
C LEU A 189 -3.41 -4.43 3.78
N LEU A 190 -2.44 -5.29 3.44
CA LEU A 190 -1.85 -5.35 2.10
C LEU A 190 -2.89 -5.57 0.98
N PRO A 191 -3.76 -6.59 1.03
CA PRO A 191 -4.87 -6.83 0.10
C PRO A 191 -6.14 -6.05 0.46
N SER A 192 -6.06 -4.94 1.20
CA SER A 192 -7.24 -4.15 1.57
C SER A 192 -7.38 -2.88 0.71
N THR A 193 -8.46 -2.15 0.88
CA THR A 193 -8.68 -0.81 0.33
C THR A 193 -8.19 0.30 1.26
N ASN A 194 -7.56 -0.04 2.39
CA ASN A 194 -7.03 0.92 3.34
C ASN A 194 -5.59 1.37 2.95
N PRO A 195 -5.31 2.69 2.92
CA PRO A 195 -4.00 3.25 2.56
C PRO A 195 -2.84 2.77 3.46
N SER A 196 -3.13 2.27 4.66
CA SER A 196 -2.13 1.74 5.59
C SER A 196 -1.36 0.53 5.03
N GLY A 197 -1.95 -0.20 4.06
CA GLY A 197 -1.25 -1.24 3.31
C GLY A 197 -0.05 -0.69 2.54
N TRP A 198 -0.24 0.42 1.82
CA TRP A 198 0.82 1.12 1.07
C TRP A 198 1.89 1.68 1.99
N VAL A 199 1.51 2.26 3.12
CA VAL A 199 2.46 2.77 4.12
C VAL A 199 3.35 1.65 4.63
N SER A 200 2.75 0.54 5.07
CA SER A 200 3.49 -0.57 5.64
C SER A 200 4.46 -1.18 4.61
N SER A 201 3.99 -1.49 3.40
CA SER A 201 4.88 -2.02 2.34
C SER A 201 5.92 -1.01 1.89
N GLY A 202 5.53 0.26 1.74
CA GLY A 202 6.39 1.33 1.23
C GLY A 202 7.56 1.59 2.17
N ILE A 203 7.32 1.74 3.47
CA ILE A 203 8.40 1.97 4.45
C ILE A 203 9.36 0.77 4.51
N LEU A 204 8.83 -0.45 4.55
CA LEU A 204 9.65 -1.66 4.60
C LEU A 204 10.54 -1.82 3.37
N LEU A 205 9.97 -1.64 2.17
CA LEU A 205 10.70 -1.77 0.90
C LEU A 205 11.69 -0.61 0.73
N PHE A 206 11.31 0.60 1.14
CA PHE A 206 12.18 1.78 1.14
C PHE A 206 13.45 1.54 1.96
N TRP A 207 13.33 0.96 3.16
CA TRP A 207 14.48 0.56 3.98
C TRP A 207 15.44 -0.35 3.22
N GLY A 208 14.93 -1.45 2.64
CA GLY A 208 15.75 -2.45 1.97
C GLY A 208 16.44 -1.92 0.69
N PHE A 209 15.73 -1.15 -0.14
CA PHE A 209 16.33 -0.50 -1.31
C PHE A 209 17.36 0.56 -0.92
N SER A 210 17.07 1.42 0.05
CA SER A 210 17.96 2.50 0.47
C SER A 210 19.24 1.98 1.11
N LEU A 211 19.13 0.99 2.01
CA LEU A 211 20.31 0.38 2.63
C LEU A 211 21.24 -0.24 1.59
N ALA A 212 20.66 -0.90 0.58
CA ALA A 212 21.42 -1.48 -0.52
C ALA A 212 22.07 -0.41 -1.43
N LEU A 213 21.33 0.68 -1.69
CA LEU A 213 21.79 1.80 -2.52
C LEU A 213 22.96 2.55 -1.86
N LEU A 214 22.95 2.72 -0.54
CA LEU A 214 24.04 3.34 0.22
C LEU A 214 25.35 2.55 0.18
N HIS A 215 25.32 1.29 -0.27
CA HIS A 215 26.51 0.47 -0.50
C HIS A 215 26.97 0.44 -1.97
N GLN A 216 26.25 1.11 -2.89
CA GLN A 216 26.63 1.21 -4.30
C GLN A 216 27.56 2.40 -4.56
N ARG A 217 28.73 2.13 -5.14
CA ARG A 217 29.74 3.14 -5.49
C ARG A 217 29.53 3.80 -6.86
N SER A 218 28.78 3.16 -7.76
CA SER A 218 28.66 3.59 -9.16
C SER A 218 27.22 3.67 -9.62
N TRP A 219 26.85 4.79 -10.21
CA TRP A 219 25.56 5.04 -10.87
C TRP A 219 25.56 4.66 -12.36
N ARG A 220 26.64 4.04 -12.85
CA ARG A 220 26.71 3.54 -14.24
C ARG A 220 25.93 2.25 -14.45
N SER A 221 25.59 1.53 -13.38
CA SER A 221 24.92 0.24 -13.48
C SER A 221 23.39 0.39 -13.45
N LEU A 222 22.68 -0.36 -14.30
CA LEU A 222 21.22 -0.45 -14.26
C LEU A 222 20.72 -0.86 -12.87
N ARG A 223 21.48 -1.72 -12.17
CA ARG A 223 21.15 -2.19 -10.82
C ARG A 223 21.00 -1.04 -9.81
N THR A 224 21.89 -0.03 -9.88
CA THR A 224 21.84 1.15 -9.01
C THR A 224 20.57 1.97 -9.29
N TRP A 225 20.25 2.18 -10.57
CA TRP A 225 19.02 2.88 -10.98
C TRP A 225 17.75 2.14 -10.57
N LEU A 226 17.73 0.81 -10.66
CA LEU A 226 16.61 -0.01 -10.19
C LEU A 226 16.43 0.09 -8.66
N MET A 227 17.51 0.14 -7.88
CA MET A 227 17.44 0.37 -6.43
C MET A 227 16.90 1.77 -6.11
N ALA A 228 17.39 2.80 -6.80
CA ALA A 228 16.94 4.18 -6.63
C ALA A 228 15.46 4.34 -7.03
N GLY A 229 15.05 3.77 -8.16
CA GLY A 229 13.67 3.73 -8.61
C GLY A 229 12.75 2.98 -7.65
N GLY A 230 13.20 1.82 -7.14
CA GLY A 230 12.47 1.06 -6.12
C GLY A 230 12.30 1.84 -4.81
N ALA A 231 13.34 2.52 -4.34
CA ALA A 231 13.28 3.39 -3.16
C ALA A 231 12.31 4.57 -3.36
N ALA A 232 12.38 5.25 -4.50
CA ALA A 232 11.48 6.36 -4.83
C ALA A 232 10.02 5.92 -4.94
N ALA A 233 9.75 4.78 -5.61
CA ALA A 233 8.41 4.21 -5.71
C ALA A 233 7.84 3.86 -4.33
N ALA A 234 8.67 3.27 -3.46
CA ALA A 234 8.27 2.91 -2.11
C ALA A 234 7.96 4.14 -1.23
N VAL A 235 8.74 5.21 -1.33
CA VAL A 235 8.45 6.50 -0.67
C VAL A 235 7.19 7.14 -1.23
N ALA A 236 7.02 7.16 -2.55
CA ALA A 236 5.83 7.71 -3.19
C ALA A 236 4.57 6.98 -2.72
N MET A 237 4.59 5.65 -2.63
CA MET A 237 3.49 4.87 -2.05
C MET A 237 3.20 5.28 -0.60
N ALA A 238 4.21 5.35 0.25
CA ALA A 238 4.01 5.67 1.66
C ALA A 238 3.46 7.10 1.87
N VAL A 239 4.11 8.10 1.28
CA VAL A 239 3.79 9.52 1.45
C VAL A 239 2.45 9.90 0.82
N SER A 240 2.08 9.25 -0.29
CA SER A 240 0.79 9.51 -0.96
C SER A 240 -0.41 8.84 -0.27
N ALA A 241 -0.16 7.95 0.68
CA ALA A 241 -1.19 7.17 1.36
C ALA A 241 -1.59 7.76 2.72
N ARG A 242 -0.61 8.18 3.54
CA ARG A 242 -0.88 8.78 4.86
C ARG A 242 0.17 9.83 5.21
N VAL A 243 -0.23 10.86 5.97
CA VAL A 243 0.69 11.95 6.38
C VAL A 243 1.71 11.48 7.42
N ASP A 244 1.31 10.63 8.37
CA ASP A 244 2.20 10.06 9.39
C ASP A 244 3.32 9.20 8.78
N ALA A 245 3.04 8.53 7.66
CA ALA A 245 4.03 7.79 6.88
C ALA A 245 5.22 8.67 6.46
N ALA A 246 4.98 9.95 6.18
CA ALA A 246 6.02 10.88 5.77
C ALA A 246 7.05 11.13 6.90
N ALA A 247 6.62 11.11 8.17
CA ALA A 247 7.53 11.11 9.31
C ALA A 247 8.33 9.79 9.40
N TYR A 248 7.70 8.65 9.14
CA TYR A 248 8.38 7.35 9.12
C TYR A 248 9.42 7.23 7.98
N VAL A 249 9.26 7.93 6.86
CA VAL A 249 10.30 8.04 5.82
C VAL A 249 11.56 8.70 6.40
N VAL A 250 11.41 9.79 7.15
CA VAL A 250 12.54 10.49 7.79
C VAL A 250 13.24 9.57 8.81
N VAL A 251 12.47 8.90 9.67
CA VAL A 251 13.02 7.93 10.63
C VAL A 251 13.77 6.81 9.90
N THR A 252 13.20 6.29 8.81
CA THR A 252 13.83 5.24 8.01
C THR A 252 15.15 5.73 7.40
N CYS A 253 15.22 6.96 6.89
CA CYS A 253 16.46 7.58 6.42
C CYS A 253 17.55 7.57 7.51
N VAL A 254 17.19 8.01 8.73
CA VAL A 254 18.14 8.03 9.86
C VAL A 254 18.65 6.61 10.15
N VAL A 255 17.74 5.63 10.23
CA VAL A 255 18.10 4.23 10.50
C VAL A 255 19.01 3.66 9.41
N VAL A 256 18.72 3.88 8.12
CA VAL A 256 19.58 3.34 7.05
C VAL A 256 20.96 3.98 7.03
N PHE A 257 21.09 5.27 7.37
CA PHE A 257 22.39 5.92 7.50
C PHE A 257 23.20 5.40 8.68
N LEU A 258 22.54 5.16 9.83
CA LEU A 258 23.17 4.54 10.99
C LEU A 258 23.69 3.13 10.66
N LEU A 259 22.87 2.32 9.98
CA LEU A 259 23.24 0.95 9.58
C LEU A 259 24.32 0.91 8.49
N ALA A 260 24.26 1.82 7.51
CA ALA A 260 25.28 1.90 6.47
C ALA A 260 26.62 2.42 7.01
N GLY A 261 26.59 3.27 8.04
CA GLY A 261 27.74 3.86 8.69
C GLY A 261 28.35 5.03 7.92
N TRP A 262 29.03 5.92 8.66
CA TRP A 262 29.58 7.18 8.13
C TRP A 262 30.57 7.00 6.97
N ARG A 263 31.38 5.94 7.01
CA ARG A 263 32.38 5.65 5.96
C ARG A 263 31.71 5.38 4.60
N ASN A 264 30.65 4.58 4.58
CA ASN A 264 29.92 4.30 3.34
C ASN A 264 29.12 5.51 2.87
N ALA A 265 28.50 6.24 3.80
CA ALA A 265 27.76 7.45 3.48
C ALA A 265 28.66 8.51 2.79
N ARG A 266 29.89 8.71 3.29
CA ARG A 266 30.87 9.61 2.66
C ARG A 266 31.46 9.08 1.36
N ALA A 267 31.69 7.77 1.25
CA ALA A 267 32.24 7.18 0.03
C ALA A 267 31.25 7.22 -1.14
N ASN A 268 29.94 7.20 -0.86
CA ASN A 268 28.88 7.06 -1.85
C ASN A 268 27.96 8.30 -1.90
N ILE A 269 28.55 9.49 -2.13
CA ILE A 269 27.85 10.78 -2.04
C ILE A 269 26.58 10.84 -2.90
N GLY A 270 26.60 10.33 -4.14
CA GLY A 270 25.41 10.33 -5.01
C GLY A 270 24.24 9.52 -4.43
N SER A 271 24.53 8.35 -3.88
CA SER A 271 23.53 7.50 -3.21
C SER A 271 23.02 8.13 -1.91
N SER A 272 23.93 8.71 -1.12
CA SER A 272 23.59 9.42 0.10
C SER A 272 22.70 10.63 -0.17
N MET A 273 23.05 11.46 -1.16
CA MET A 273 22.24 12.61 -1.57
C MET A 273 20.84 12.19 -2.00
N PHE A 274 20.72 11.12 -2.79
CA PHE A 274 19.42 10.62 -3.22
C PHE A 274 18.53 10.20 -2.04
N VAL A 275 19.07 9.45 -1.07
CA VAL A 275 18.31 9.05 0.14
C VAL A 275 17.95 10.27 1.00
N VAL A 276 18.85 11.25 1.13
CA VAL A 276 18.55 12.51 1.83
C VAL A 276 17.43 13.29 1.14
N ILE A 277 17.44 13.38 -0.20
CA ILE A 277 16.38 14.04 -0.96
C ILE A 277 15.04 13.37 -0.70
N LEU A 278 14.97 12.04 -0.70
CA LEU A 278 13.74 11.31 -0.35
C LEU A 278 13.28 11.59 1.09
N GLY A 279 14.22 11.70 2.03
CA GLY A 279 13.94 12.14 3.40
C GLY A 279 13.38 13.55 3.49
N ILE A 280 13.95 14.49 2.72
CA ILE A 280 13.46 15.88 2.63
C ILE A 280 12.06 15.93 2.02
N VAL A 281 11.77 15.13 0.99
CA VAL A 281 10.43 15.01 0.42
C VAL A 281 9.43 14.53 1.47
N GLY A 282 9.79 13.52 2.27
CA GLY A 282 8.97 13.07 3.41
C GLY A 282 8.75 14.19 4.44
N ALA A 283 9.82 14.87 4.87
CA ALA A 283 9.72 15.97 5.83
C ALA A 283 8.85 17.12 5.30
N TYR A 284 9.05 17.53 4.06
CA TYR A 284 8.25 18.57 3.41
C TYR A 284 6.78 18.16 3.36
N SER A 285 6.47 16.95 2.90
CA SER A 285 5.10 16.46 2.83
C SER A 285 4.41 16.39 4.19
N TYR A 286 5.15 16.08 5.26
CA TYR A 286 4.62 16.08 6.62
C TYR A 286 4.29 17.50 7.10
N LEU A 287 5.22 18.44 6.87
CA LEU A 287 5.10 19.83 7.33
C LEU A 287 4.14 20.68 6.50
N SER A 288 3.96 20.34 5.22
CA SER A 288 3.08 21.08 4.31
C SER A 288 1.63 20.61 4.36
N PHE A 289 1.35 19.50 5.05
CA PHE A 289 -0.01 18.98 5.14
C PHE A 289 -0.85 19.87 6.07
N PRO A 290 -1.97 20.45 5.60
CA PRO A 290 -2.80 21.30 6.44
C PRO A 290 -3.44 20.46 7.55
N THR A 291 -3.20 20.85 8.80
CA THR A 291 -3.81 20.26 10.01
C THR A 291 -5.16 20.88 10.30
#